data_AF-H2J8T8-F1
#
_entry.id   AF-H2J8T8-F1
#
_cell.length_a   1.000
_cell.length_b   1.000
_cell.length_c   1.000
_cell.angle_alpha   90.00
_cell.angle_beta   90.00
_cell.angle_gamma   90.00
#
_symmetry.space_group_name_H-M   'P 1'
#
loop_
_entity.id
_entity.type
_entity.pdbx_description
1 polymer ?
#
loop_
_entity_poly.entity_id
_entity_poly.type
_entity_poly.pdbx_seq_one_letter_code
_entity_poly.pdbx_strand_id
1 'polypeptide(L)'
;MAYIHFTDEQKQRANAVDLVDFLQRQGEQLARSGREWRWKRYDSVTVRGNQWFRHSRKEGGQAIDFVQQFFDKSFPEAVQLLLGGEDGLEWNQTSKSAPAPRKDFMLPEVNADMRRVFAYLIKQRFIDREILSHFAHERLIYEDKDYHNAVFVGRDEKGVPRHAHKRGTYTQGEPYKGNVEGSDPRYSFHWSGKSDTLYVFEAPVDMLSFITLHAKDWKAHSYVTLDGVSEHAMLRQLELNPQFKNIALCLDHDEVGIEATGRLKDILTGKGYTMVSVMQPQHKDWNEDLKARHGITPIPAREHPRLVLLPQVCAELPELCKALSGHKDIQAFLGECAEVLEPLLNSAKIAMENAEAVKECLQCMAAGSLALLIHQCRQMERPVTMEQLIRKLQNSYRPHEDRGWLRTRAEDIRRDLADIDRQMCSAGIRSVDDKQRLSCSYLRLALDCAKARMFVELELPSLLPVQEQNANFIMTM
;
A
#
# COMPACT_ATOMS: atom_id res chain seq x y z
N MET A 1 -29.01 -15.75 -13.58
CA MET A 1 -28.57 -16.85 -12.68
C MET A 1 -29.47 -16.85 -11.44
N ALA A 2 -29.84 -18.02 -10.94
CA ALA A 2 -30.61 -18.15 -9.69
C ALA A 2 -29.78 -17.63 -8.50
N TYR A 3 -30.38 -16.79 -7.66
CA TYR A 3 -29.71 -16.23 -6.49
C TYR A 3 -29.53 -17.33 -5.42
N ILE A 4 -28.29 -17.76 -5.18
CA ILE A 4 -27.96 -18.78 -4.19
C ILE A 4 -27.84 -18.10 -2.82
N HIS A 5 -28.78 -18.39 -1.91
CA HIS A 5 -28.71 -17.94 -0.52
C HIS A 5 -27.83 -18.87 0.30
N PHE A 6 -26.81 -18.29 0.97
CA PHE A 6 -26.02 -18.99 2.00
C PHE A 6 -26.37 -18.46 3.38
N THR A 7 -26.48 -19.36 4.36
CA THR A 7 -26.63 -19.00 5.77
C THR A 7 -25.34 -18.39 6.31
N ASP A 8 -25.42 -17.59 7.37
CA ASP A 8 -24.22 -16.99 7.97
C ASP A 8 -23.27 -18.05 8.53
N GLU A 9 -23.80 -19.19 9.00
CA GLU A 9 -23.01 -20.35 9.40
C GLU A 9 -22.22 -20.95 8.23
N GLN A 10 -22.84 -21.08 7.05
CA GLN A 10 -22.16 -21.54 5.84
C GLN A 10 -21.03 -20.59 5.44
N LYS A 11 -21.26 -19.27 5.50
CA LYS A 11 -20.22 -18.27 5.22
C LYS A 11 -19.08 -18.35 6.23
N GLN A 12 -19.39 -18.47 7.53
CA GLN A 12 -18.39 -18.62 8.58
C GLN A 12 -17.54 -19.87 8.39
N ARG A 13 -18.18 -21.00 8.07
CA ARG A 13 -17.49 -22.28 7.81
C ARG A 13 -16.61 -22.22 6.56
N ALA A 14 -17.09 -21.61 5.49
CA ALA A 14 -16.28 -21.39 4.29
C ALA A 14 -15.08 -20.48 4.59
N ASN A 15 -15.28 -19.41 5.35
CA ASN A 15 -14.19 -18.52 5.76
C ASN A 15 -13.22 -19.14 6.78
N ALA A 16 -13.58 -20.22 7.46
CA ALA A 16 -12.74 -20.89 8.45
C ALA A 16 -11.83 -21.98 7.85
N VAL A 17 -11.96 -22.27 6.55
CA VAL A 17 -11.09 -23.18 5.80
C VAL A 17 -9.62 -22.77 5.91
N ASP A 18 -8.75 -23.71 6.25
CA ASP A 18 -7.30 -23.50 6.28
C ASP A 18 -6.76 -23.37 4.85
N LEU A 19 -6.22 -22.18 4.53
CA LEU A 19 -5.66 -21.87 3.22
C LEU A 19 -4.37 -22.66 2.94
N VAL A 20 -3.65 -23.13 3.96
CA VAL A 20 -2.48 -23.99 3.78
C VAL A 20 -2.91 -25.34 3.21
N ASP A 21 -3.92 -25.97 3.82
CA ASP A 21 -4.49 -27.24 3.36
C ASP A 21 -5.13 -27.07 1.97
N PHE A 22 -5.93 -26.01 1.80
CA PHE A 22 -6.54 -25.69 0.51
C PHE A 22 -5.49 -25.60 -0.61
N LEU A 23 -4.44 -24.80 -0.43
CA LEU A 23 -3.39 -24.62 -1.45
C LEU A 23 -2.61 -25.91 -1.73
N GLN A 24 -2.25 -26.67 -0.69
CA GLN A 24 -1.54 -27.94 -0.86
C GLN A 24 -2.34 -28.95 -1.68
N ARG A 25 -3.66 -29.07 -1.44
CA ARG A 25 -4.53 -29.96 -2.23
C ARG A 25 -4.74 -29.47 -3.67
N GLN A 26 -4.57 -28.18 -3.94
CA GLN A 26 -4.52 -27.62 -5.30
C GLN A 26 -3.15 -27.82 -5.99
N GLY A 27 -2.20 -28.53 -5.37
CA GLY A 27 -0.87 -28.77 -5.92
C GLY A 27 0.09 -27.59 -5.78
N GLU A 28 -0.26 -26.57 -4.99
CA GLU A 28 0.56 -25.38 -4.79
C GLU A 28 1.71 -25.62 -3.81
N GLN A 29 2.81 -24.91 -4.04
CA GLN A 29 3.98 -24.97 -3.16
C GLN A 29 4.02 -23.80 -2.18
N LEU A 30 4.25 -24.13 -0.90
CA LEU A 30 4.40 -23.16 0.18
C LEU A 30 5.82 -23.25 0.78
N ALA A 31 6.39 -22.10 1.13
CA ALA A 31 7.66 -21.98 1.85
C ALA A 31 7.45 -21.37 3.22
N ARG A 32 8.19 -21.82 4.24
CA ARG A 32 8.04 -21.28 5.59
C ARG A 32 8.56 -19.85 5.67
N SER A 33 7.77 -18.92 6.22
CA SER A 33 8.13 -17.52 6.42
C SER A 33 7.77 -17.08 7.84
N GLY A 34 8.66 -17.34 8.79
CA GLY A 34 8.42 -17.08 10.21
C GLY A 34 7.25 -17.92 10.75
N ARG A 35 6.17 -17.26 11.18
CA ARG A 35 4.93 -17.92 11.65
C ARG A 35 3.96 -18.27 10.53
N GLU A 36 4.18 -17.72 9.34
CA GLU A 36 3.30 -17.81 8.18
C GLU A 36 3.90 -18.73 7.11
N TRP A 37 3.13 -19.00 6.07
CA TRP A 37 3.56 -19.68 4.87
C TRP A 37 3.54 -18.71 3.70
N ARG A 38 4.65 -18.56 2.99
CA ARG A 38 4.72 -17.81 1.74
C ARG A 38 4.33 -18.71 0.58
N TRP A 39 3.42 -18.26 -0.26
CA TRP A 39 3.02 -18.99 -1.45
C TRP A 39 4.06 -18.79 -2.56
N LYS A 40 4.62 -19.87 -3.11
CA LYS A 40 5.70 -19.74 -4.11
C LYS A 40 5.23 -19.14 -5.43
N ARG A 41 4.01 -19.46 -5.86
CA ARG A 41 3.42 -18.89 -7.09
C ARG A 41 3.27 -17.37 -7.00
N TYR A 42 2.93 -16.88 -5.81
CA TYR A 42 2.78 -15.47 -5.51
C TYR A 42 3.63 -15.13 -4.28
N ASP A 43 4.92 -14.84 -4.49
CA ASP A 43 5.94 -14.60 -3.45
C ASP A 43 5.57 -13.47 -2.45
N SER A 44 4.78 -12.50 -2.90
CA SER A 44 4.21 -11.43 -2.11
C SER A 44 3.04 -11.85 -1.22
N VAL A 45 2.51 -13.07 -1.34
CA VAL A 45 1.36 -13.56 -0.59
C VAL A 45 1.82 -14.50 0.52
N THR A 46 1.44 -14.18 1.75
CA THR A 46 1.56 -15.08 2.90
C THR A 46 0.19 -15.54 3.37
N VAL A 47 0.12 -16.76 3.87
CA VAL A 47 -1.07 -17.39 4.43
C VAL A 47 -0.79 -17.89 5.84
N ARG A 48 -1.80 -17.76 6.71
CA ARG A 48 -1.77 -18.22 8.10
C ARG A 48 -3.15 -18.72 8.49
N GLY A 49 -3.31 -20.04 8.53
CA GLY A 49 -4.63 -20.64 8.73
C GLY A 49 -5.56 -20.19 7.61
N ASN A 50 -6.70 -19.59 7.96
CA ASN A 50 -7.71 -19.13 7.01
C ASN A 50 -7.49 -17.68 6.52
N GLN A 51 -6.42 -17.03 6.97
CA GLN A 51 -6.10 -15.65 6.61
C GLN A 51 -4.98 -15.63 5.59
N TRP A 52 -5.03 -14.63 4.71
CA TRP A 52 -3.96 -14.34 3.77
C TRP A 52 -3.66 -12.85 3.75
N PHE A 53 -2.44 -12.50 3.35
CA PHE A 53 -2.01 -11.14 3.16
C PHE A 53 -1.04 -11.03 1.97
N ARG A 54 -1.33 -10.13 1.04
CA ARG A 54 -0.45 -9.76 -0.06
C ARG A 54 0.33 -8.51 0.29
N HIS A 55 1.60 -8.69 0.64
CA HIS A 55 2.51 -7.64 1.10
C HIS A 55 2.70 -6.52 0.09
N SER A 56 2.76 -6.86 -1.21
CA SER A 56 2.93 -5.87 -2.28
C SER A 56 1.74 -4.92 -2.43
N ARG A 57 0.55 -5.31 -1.97
CA ARG A 57 -0.67 -4.47 -2.05
C ARG A 57 -1.23 -4.06 -0.69
N LYS A 58 -0.65 -4.56 0.41
CA LYS A 58 -1.14 -4.37 1.78
C LYS A 58 -2.63 -4.78 1.91
N GLU A 59 -3.00 -5.84 1.22
CA GLU A 59 -4.36 -6.37 1.17
C GLU A 59 -4.39 -7.75 1.80
N GLY A 60 -5.50 -8.11 2.43
CA GLY A 60 -5.70 -9.42 2.99
C GLY A 60 -7.17 -9.70 3.23
N GLY A 61 -7.47 -10.95 3.54
CA GLY A 61 -8.84 -11.39 3.76
C GLY A 61 -8.87 -12.79 4.36
N GLN A 62 -10.05 -13.40 4.32
CA GLN A 62 -10.25 -14.78 4.73
C GLN A 62 -10.31 -15.70 3.50
N ALA A 63 -10.69 -16.96 3.72
CA ALA A 63 -10.66 -17.97 2.68
C ALA A 63 -11.60 -17.68 1.50
N ILE A 64 -12.79 -17.11 1.73
CA ILE A 64 -13.70 -16.75 0.63
C ILE A 64 -13.05 -15.69 -0.26
N ASP A 65 -12.55 -14.60 0.34
CA ASP A 65 -11.88 -13.53 -0.41
C ASP A 65 -10.69 -14.10 -1.20
N PHE A 66 -9.92 -15.01 -0.59
CA PHE A 66 -8.79 -15.66 -1.23
C PHE A 66 -9.20 -16.39 -2.52
N VAL A 67 -10.24 -17.21 -2.46
CA VAL A 67 -10.74 -17.97 -3.61
C VAL A 67 -11.34 -17.06 -4.67
N GLN A 68 -12.11 -16.05 -4.26
CA GLN A 68 -12.61 -15.06 -5.21
C GLN A 68 -11.47 -14.37 -5.96
N GLN A 69 -10.37 -14.14 -5.23
CA GLN A 69 -9.27 -13.32 -5.69
C GLN A 69 -8.27 -14.04 -6.58
N PHE A 70 -7.76 -15.19 -6.12
CA PHE A 70 -6.68 -15.91 -6.78
C PHE A 70 -7.19 -17.03 -7.69
N PHE A 71 -8.47 -17.39 -7.60
CA PHE A 71 -9.11 -18.42 -8.42
C PHE A 71 -10.25 -17.85 -9.30
N ASP A 72 -10.38 -16.51 -9.37
CA ASP A 72 -11.36 -15.76 -10.19
C ASP A 72 -12.81 -16.26 -10.04
N LYS A 73 -13.18 -16.72 -8.84
CA LYS A 73 -14.54 -17.22 -8.54
C LYS A 73 -15.47 -16.11 -8.08
N SER A 74 -16.74 -16.16 -8.45
CA SER A 74 -17.77 -15.33 -7.82
C SER A 74 -17.95 -15.71 -6.34
N PHE A 75 -18.64 -14.87 -5.55
CA PHE A 75 -18.90 -15.18 -4.15
C PHE A 75 -19.62 -16.53 -3.98
N PRO A 76 -20.71 -16.84 -4.72
CA PRO A 76 -21.37 -18.14 -4.59
C PRO A 76 -20.47 -19.33 -4.95
N GLU A 77 -19.69 -19.21 -6.03
CA GLU A 77 -18.78 -20.27 -6.44
C GLU A 77 -17.66 -20.49 -5.41
N ALA A 78 -17.13 -19.41 -4.82
CA ALA A 78 -16.11 -19.49 -3.78
C ALA A 78 -16.65 -20.17 -2.52
N VAL A 79 -17.85 -19.80 -2.07
CA VAL A 79 -18.50 -20.44 -0.92
C VAL A 79 -18.78 -21.91 -1.20
N GLN A 80 -19.31 -22.26 -2.38
CA GLN A 80 -19.54 -23.66 -2.76
C GLN A 80 -18.24 -24.47 -2.76
N LEU A 81 -17.17 -23.95 -3.37
CA LEU A 81 -15.86 -24.62 -3.41
C LEU A 81 -15.31 -24.88 -1.99
N LEU A 82 -15.37 -23.87 -1.12
CA LEU A 82 -14.88 -23.94 0.26
C LEU A 82 -15.78 -24.76 1.19
N LEU A 83 -16.99 -25.10 0.76
CA LEU A 83 -17.88 -26.02 1.46
C LEU A 83 -17.83 -27.45 0.90
N GLY A 84 -16.93 -27.71 -0.06
CA GLY A 84 -16.67 -29.04 -0.61
C GLY A 84 -17.26 -29.30 -1.99
N GLY A 85 -17.92 -28.31 -2.61
CA GLY A 85 -18.52 -28.40 -3.94
C GLY A 85 -19.58 -29.50 -4.06
N GLU A 86 -19.79 -30.01 -5.28
CA GLU A 86 -20.63 -31.19 -5.55
C GLU A 86 -19.95 -32.51 -5.12
N ASP A 87 -18.63 -32.49 -4.92
CA ASP A 87 -17.80 -33.65 -4.60
C ASP A 87 -17.76 -34.00 -3.09
N GLY A 88 -18.34 -33.16 -2.22
CA GLY A 88 -18.40 -33.39 -0.78
C GLY A 88 -17.04 -33.32 -0.06
N LEU A 89 -16.07 -32.57 -0.60
CA LEU A 89 -14.72 -32.46 -0.03
C LEU A 89 -14.71 -31.71 1.31
N GLU A 90 -14.26 -32.38 2.38
CA GLU A 90 -14.04 -31.72 3.67
C GLU A 90 -12.64 -31.08 3.75
N TRP A 91 -12.63 -29.77 3.93
CA TRP A 91 -11.43 -28.97 4.19
C TRP A 91 -11.09 -28.93 5.67
N ASN A 92 -9.80 -28.88 6.01
CA ASN A 92 -9.39 -28.62 7.37
C ASN A 92 -9.90 -27.25 7.81
N GLN A 93 -10.56 -27.22 8.97
CA GLN A 93 -11.07 -26.00 9.58
C GLN A 93 -10.04 -25.48 10.59
N THR A 94 -9.83 -24.18 10.63
CA THR A 94 -8.92 -23.53 11.60
C THR A 94 -9.46 -23.50 13.03
N SER A 95 -10.52 -24.25 13.33
CA SER A 95 -11.19 -24.22 14.62
C SER A 95 -10.20 -24.63 15.74
N LYS A 96 -9.84 -23.63 16.55
CA LYS A 96 -9.01 -23.67 17.78
C LYS A 96 -7.49 -23.60 17.63
N SER A 97 -6.97 -22.57 16.95
CA SER A 97 -5.68 -21.99 17.37
C SER A 97 -5.91 -20.54 17.79
N ALA A 98 -6.11 -20.31 19.08
CA ALA A 98 -5.91 -18.97 19.62
C ALA A 98 -4.48 -18.56 19.27
N PRO A 99 -4.25 -17.34 18.74
CA PRO A 99 -2.88 -16.90 18.44
C PRO A 99 -2.03 -17.09 19.69
N ALA A 100 -0.89 -17.77 19.54
CA ALA A 100 0.02 -18.02 20.65
C ALA A 100 0.22 -16.73 21.46
N PRO A 101 0.20 -16.80 22.81
CA PRO A 101 0.30 -15.62 23.65
C PRO A 101 1.54 -14.80 23.25
N ARG A 102 1.39 -13.48 23.22
CA ARG A 102 2.52 -12.58 22.96
C ARG A 102 3.56 -12.83 24.04
N LYS A 103 4.79 -13.17 23.65
CA LYS A 103 5.90 -13.21 24.60
C LYS A 103 6.20 -11.82 25.11
N ASP A 104 6.68 -11.75 26.34
CA ASP A 104 7.17 -10.52 26.93
C ASP A 104 8.40 -10.02 26.17
N PHE A 105 8.48 -8.70 26.01
CA PHE A 105 9.62 -8.05 25.38
C PHE A 105 10.87 -8.21 26.24
N MET A 106 11.95 -8.73 25.65
CA MET A 106 13.27 -8.73 26.24
C MET A 106 14.31 -8.30 25.21
N LEU A 107 15.26 -7.46 25.65
CA LEU A 107 16.40 -7.09 24.82
C LEU A 107 17.31 -8.31 24.57
N PRO A 108 17.86 -8.46 23.35
CA PRO A 108 18.95 -9.40 23.09
C PRO A 108 20.14 -9.18 24.02
N GLU A 109 20.84 -10.25 24.40
CA GLU A 109 22.06 -10.14 25.21
C GLU A 109 23.12 -9.30 24.48
N VAL A 110 23.76 -8.40 25.22
CA VAL A 110 24.77 -7.48 24.69
C VAL A 110 26.09 -8.24 24.47
N ASN A 111 26.71 -8.07 23.31
CA ASN A 111 28.05 -8.59 23.05
C ASN A 111 29.11 -7.84 23.89
N ALA A 112 30.25 -8.47 24.14
CA ALA A 112 31.33 -7.88 24.92
C ALA A 112 31.97 -6.64 24.25
N ASP A 113 31.90 -6.55 22.93
CA ASP A 113 32.33 -5.39 22.15
C ASP A 113 31.38 -5.11 20.98
N MET A 114 31.56 -3.97 20.31
CA MET A 114 30.74 -3.54 19.17
C MET A 114 31.53 -3.55 17.85
N ARG A 115 32.60 -4.34 17.74
CA ARG A 115 33.54 -4.25 16.61
C ARG A 115 32.87 -4.49 15.26
N ARG A 116 31.94 -5.46 15.18
CA ARG A 116 31.28 -5.81 13.91
C ARG A 116 30.24 -4.76 13.53
N VAL A 117 29.47 -4.28 14.51
CA VAL A 117 28.50 -3.19 14.30
C VAL A 117 29.18 -1.90 13.89
N PHE A 118 30.27 -1.49 14.54
CA PHE A 118 31.05 -0.31 14.12
C PHE A 118 31.65 -0.49 12.73
N ALA A 119 32.25 -1.65 12.45
CA ALA A 119 32.79 -1.93 11.12
C ALA A 119 31.71 -1.86 10.03
N TYR A 120 30.53 -2.44 10.28
CA TYR A 120 29.39 -2.42 9.36
C TYR A 120 28.87 -1.00 9.14
N LEU A 121 28.48 -0.30 10.21
CA LEU A 121 27.84 1.01 10.10
C LEU A 121 28.78 2.09 9.57
N ILE A 122 30.08 2.05 9.93
CA ILE A 122 31.04 3.05 9.45
C ILE A 122 31.57 2.68 8.06
N LYS A 123 32.04 1.45 7.85
CA LYS A 123 32.75 1.13 6.60
C LYS A 123 31.84 0.79 5.44
N GLN A 124 30.66 0.25 5.70
CA GLN A 124 29.73 -0.17 4.64
C GLN A 124 28.54 0.76 4.50
N ARG A 125 28.09 1.34 5.61
CA ARG A 125 26.97 2.30 5.63
C ARG A 125 27.44 3.75 5.71
N PHE A 126 28.75 4.00 5.83
CA PHE A 126 29.36 5.35 5.83
C PHE A 126 28.84 6.30 6.91
N ILE A 127 28.22 5.76 7.97
CA ILE A 127 27.73 6.55 9.08
C ILE A 127 28.93 7.19 9.79
N ASP A 128 28.81 8.48 10.10
CA ASP A 128 29.86 9.20 10.81
C ASP A 128 30.14 8.56 12.18
N ARG A 129 31.43 8.46 12.51
CA ARG A 129 31.91 7.76 13.71
C ARG A 129 31.45 8.46 14.99
N GLU A 130 31.45 9.78 15.04
CA GLU A 130 31.10 10.54 16.24
C GLU A 130 29.59 10.48 16.49
N ILE A 131 28.80 10.52 15.42
CA ILE A 131 27.35 10.28 15.47
C ILE A 131 27.07 8.86 16.00
N LEU A 132 27.67 7.82 15.42
CA LEU A 132 27.47 6.44 15.87
C LEU A 132 27.91 6.24 17.33
N SER A 133 29.08 6.78 17.70
CA SER A 133 29.62 6.71 19.07
C SER A 133 28.67 7.33 20.09
N HIS A 134 27.99 8.42 19.73
CA HIS A 134 27.00 9.04 20.60
C HIS A 134 25.81 8.10 20.88
N PHE A 135 25.20 7.51 19.85
CA PHE A 135 24.08 6.58 20.04
C PHE A 135 24.48 5.30 20.79
N ALA A 136 25.72 4.83 20.61
CA ALA A 136 26.27 3.72 21.38
C ALA A 136 26.46 4.09 22.86
N HIS A 137 26.98 5.29 23.15
CA HIS A 137 27.16 5.80 24.52
C HIS A 137 25.83 5.92 25.26
N GLU A 138 24.78 6.41 24.59
CA GLU A 138 23.42 6.48 25.12
C GLU A 138 22.75 5.10 25.28
N ARG A 139 23.46 4.02 24.90
CA ARG A 139 22.98 2.62 24.87
C ARG A 139 21.70 2.47 24.04
N LEU A 140 21.61 3.23 22.96
CA LEU A 140 20.53 3.14 21.98
C LEU A 140 20.93 2.24 20.80
N ILE A 141 22.23 2.05 20.58
CA ILE A 141 22.76 1.09 19.60
C ILE A 141 23.76 0.18 20.29
N TYR A 142 23.64 -1.13 20.08
CA TYR A 142 24.62 -2.10 20.54
C TYR A 142 24.72 -3.31 19.60
N GLU A 143 25.70 -4.17 19.82
CA GLU A 143 25.89 -5.43 19.10
C GLU A 143 25.29 -6.59 19.90
N ASP A 144 24.39 -7.39 19.32
CA ASP A 144 23.90 -8.60 20.01
C ASP A 144 24.96 -9.69 20.05
N LYS A 145 24.93 -10.51 21.11
CA LYS A 145 25.93 -11.53 21.38
C LYS A 145 25.89 -12.73 20.43
N ASP A 146 24.68 -13.21 20.12
CA ASP A 146 24.51 -14.50 19.44
C ASP A 146 24.74 -14.41 17.93
N TYR A 147 24.33 -13.30 17.32
CA TYR A 147 24.29 -13.14 15.87
C TYR A 147 25.09 -11.94 15.39
N HIS A 148 25.57 -11.09 16.30
CA HIS A 148 26.29 -9.85 16.02
C HIS A 148 25.46 -8.87 15.19
N ASN A 149 24.13 -8.87 15.33
CA ASN A 149 23.31 -7.84 14.68
C ASN A 149 23.53 -6.48 15.35
N ALA A 150 23.37 -5.41 14.58
CA ALA A 150 23.15 -4.07 15.14
C ALA A 150 21.73 -4.03 15.73
N VAL A 151 21.64 -3.79 17.04
CA VAL A 151 20.39 -3.60 17.77
C VAL A 151 20.14 -2.12 17.98
N PHE A 152 19.00 -1.62 17.50
CA PHE A 152 18.54 -0.25 17.68
C PHE A 152 17.40 -0.25 18.69
N VAL A 153 17.61 0.37 19.85
CA VAL A 153 16.72 0.35 21.01
C VAL A 153 15.86 1.59 21.04
N GLY A 154 14.56 1.39 21.24
CA GLY A 154 13.66 2.48 21.57
C GLY A 154 13.11 2.33 23.00
N ARG A 155 12.99 3.48 23.68
CA ARG A 155 12.69 3.57 25.12
C ARG A 155 11.39 4.35 25.36
N ASP A 156 10.72 4.06 26.47
CA ASP A 156 9.63 4.91 26.93
C ASP A 156 10.15 6.19 27.61
N GLU A 157 9.22 7.05 28.04
CA GLU A 157 9.51 8.31 28.72
C GLU A 157 10.29 8.16 30.03
N LYS A 158 10.34 6.93 30.58
CA LYS A 158 11.08 6.59 31.81
C LYS A 158 12.46 6.02 31.51
N GLY A 159 12.84 5.97 30.22
CA GLY A 159 14.09 5.38 29.76
C GLY A 159 14.09 3.85 29.74
N VAL A 160 12.93 3.19 29.89
CA VAL A 160 12.83 1.73 29.88
C VAL A 160 12.75 1.25 28.44
N PRO A 161 13.59 0.28 28.00
CA PRO A 161 13.47 -0.31 26.68
C PRO A 161 12.10 -0.94 26.46
N ARG A 162 11.43 -0.55 25.35
CA ARG A 162 10.13 -1.10 24.93
C ARG A 162 10.16 -1.69 23.53
N HIS A 163 11.20 -1.39 22.77
CA HIS A 163 11.37 -1.85 21.39
C HIS A 163 12.84 -2.12 21.09
N ALA A 164 13.09 -3.10 20.22
CA ALA A 164 14.39 -3.26 19.59
C ALA A 164 14.25 -3.72 18.13
N HIS A 165 14.91 -3.00 17.23
CA HIS A 165 15.07 -3.39 15.83
C HIS A 165 16.45 -4.01 15.62
N LYS A 166 16.52 -5.13 14.90
CA LYS A 166 17.76 -5.83 14.59
C LYS A 166 18.09 -5.73 13.11
N ARG A 167 19.35 -5.41 12.80
CA ARG A 167 19.92 -5.40 11.45
C ARG A 167 21.18 -6.26 11.39
N GLY A 168 21.18 -7.25 10.52
CA GLY A 168 22.33 -8.11 10.26
C GLY A 168 23.51 -7.32 9.72
N THR A 169 24.71 -7.64 10.24
CA THR A 169 25.98 -7.01 9.84
C THR A 169 26.74 -7.81 8.79
N TYR A 170 26.24 -9.00 8.42
CA TYR A 170 26.85 -9.85 7.40
C TYR A 170 26.59 -9.29 6.00
N THR A 171 27.60 -9.41 5.13
CA THR A 171 27.56 -8.94 3.73
C THR A 171 27.30 -10.04 2.73
N GLN A 172 27.30 -11.30 3.17
CA GLN A 172 27.05 -12.47 2.34
C GLN A 172 25.62 -12.95 2.61
N GLY A 173 24.79 -12.96 1.57
CA GLY A 173 23.37 -13.27 1.65
C GLY A 173 22.50 -12.09 2.10
N GLU A 174 21.20 -12.35 2.23
CA GLU A 174 20.22 -11.35 2.67
C GLU A 174 20.40 -11.03 4.16
N PRO A 175 20.74 -9.78 4.52
CA PRO A 175 20.94 -9.40 5.91
C PRO A 175 19.60 -9.38 6.64
N TYR A 176 19.57 -10.02 7.82
CA TYR A 176 18.39 -10.04 8.67
C TYR A 176 17.91 -8.60 9.00
N LYS A 177 16.60 -8.36 8.90
CA LYS A 177 15.92 -7.13 9.33
C LYS A 177 14.67 -7.54 10.09
N GLY A 178 14.49 -7.06 11.31
CA GLY A 178 13.25 -7.35 12.04
C GLY A 178 13.23 -6.85 13.48
N ASN A 179 12.03 -6.64 13.99
CA ASN A 179 11.81 -6.27 15.38
C ASN A 179 11.92 -7.50 16.29
N VAL A 180 12.44 -7.28 17.49
CA VAL A 180 12.49 -8.30 18.53
C VAL A 180 11.07 -8.63 18.98
N GLU A 181 10.79 -9.91 19.23
CA GLU A 181 9.47 -10.37 19.67
C GLU A 181 9.02 -9.63 20.94
N GLY A 182 7.74 -9.27 21.01
CA GLY A 182 7.17 -8.52 22.13
C GLY A 182 7.38 -7.00 22.06
N SER A 183 8.17 -6.49 21.11
CA SER A 183 8.41 -5.05 20.96
C SER A 183 7.12 -4.25 20.79
N ASP A 184 7.04 -3.09 21.44
CA ASP A 184 5.97 -2.12 21.28
C ASP A 184 6.31 -1.15 20.14
N PRO A 185 5.61 -1.20 18.98
CA PRO A 185 5.92 -0.38 17.82
C PRO A 185 5.73 1.12 18.03
N ARG A 186 5.11 1.55 19.15
CA ARG A 186 4.99 2.97 19.52
C ARG A 186 6.29 3.58 20.02
N TYR A 187 7.24 2.75 20.44
CA TYR A 187 8.50 3.19 21.03
C TYR A 187 9.69 2.69 20.22
N SER A 188 9.60 2.66 18.88
CA SER A 188 10.73 2.35 17.99
C SER A 188 11.94 3.25 18.23
N PHE A 189 13.05 3.00 17.51
CA PHE A 189 14.28 3.76 17.68
C PHE A 189 14.07 5.25 17.40
N HIS A 190 14.50 6.11 18.33
CA HIS A 190 14.32 7.55 18.25
C HIS A 190 15.38 8.32 19.06
N TRP A 191 15.51 9.61 18.76
CA TRP A 191 16.29 10.58 19.50
C TRP A 191 15.43 11.80 19.81
N SER A 192 15.51 12.31 21.04
CA SER A 192 14.77 13.50 21.46
C SER A 192 15.72 14.68 21.62
N GLY A 193 15.57 15.67 20.75
CA GLY A 193 16.22 16.96 20.87
C GLY A 193 15.38 17.96 21.68
N LYS A 194 15.76 19.23 21.60
CA LYS A 194 15.07 20.34 22.31
C LYS A 194 14.24 21.23 21.38
N SER A 195 14.40 21.12 20.07
CA SER A 195 13.67 21.94 19.10
C SER A 195 12.23 21.44 18.91
N ASP A 196 11.44 22.21 18.17
CA ASP A 196 10.06 21.89 17.80
C ASP A 196 9.95 21.01 16.52
N THR A 197 11.04 20.37 16.12
CA THR A 197 11.18 19.69 14.82
C THR A 197 11.35 18.19 14.99
N LEU A 198 10.49 17.42 14.31
CA LEU A 198 10.54 15.96 14.24
C LEU A 198 10.80 15.49 12.81
N TYR A 199 11.87 14.73 12.62
CA TYR A 199 12.17 14.02 11.37
C TYR A 199 11.76 12.54 11.48
N VAL A 200 11.07 12.02 10.47
CA VAL A 200 10.46 10.67 10.48
C VAL A 200 11.04 9.81 9.36
N PHE A 201 11.59 8.63 9.69
CA PHE A 201 12.29 7.75 8.75
C PHE A 201 11.70 6.34 8.72
N GLU A 202 11.88 5.61 7.63
CA GLU A 202 11.48 4.20 7.54
C GLU A 202 12.34 3.30 8.44
N ALA A 203 13.67 3.51 8.48
CA ALA A 203 14.57 2.66 9.26
C ALA A 203 15.71 3.41 9.97
N PRO A 204 16.36 2.78 10.97
CA PRO A 204 17.45 3.40 11.74
C PRO A 204 18.68 3.77 10.93
N VAL A 205 19.04 2.98 9.92
CA VAL A 205 20.20 3.27 9.07
C VAL A 205 19.96 4.54 8.26
N ASP A 206 18.74 4.78 7.79
CA ASP A 206 18.38 5.97 7.02
C ASP A 206 18.39 7.21 7.90
N MET A 207 17.85 7.11 9.12
CA MET A 207 17.94 8.18 10.12
C MET A 207 19.40 8.58 10.41
N LEU A 208 20.28 7.61 10.64
CA LEU A 208 21.70 7.87 10.88
C LEU A 208 22.42 8.44 9.65
N SER A 209 22.01 7.99 8.45
CA SER A 209 22.57 8.49 7.19
C SER A 209 22.17 9.94 6.98
N PHE A 210 20.91 10.29 7.20
CA PHE A 210 20.43 11.67 7.18
C PHE A 210 21.18 12.55 8.17
N ILE A 211 21.33 12.11 9.42
CA ILE A 211 22.09 12.85 10.43
C ILE A 211 23.55 13.05 9.98
N THR A 212 24.17 12.04 9.36
CA THR A 212 25.52 12.15 8.79
C THR A 212 25.59 13.17 7.65
N LEU A 213 24.59 13.18 6.76
CA LEU A 213 24.50 14.12 5.64
C LEU A 213 24.21 15.56 6.09
N HIS A 214 23.59 15.72 7.26
CA HIS A 214 23.11 16.98 7.85
C HIS A 214 23.62 17.17 9.30
N ALA A 215 24.90 16.94 9.53
CA ALA A 215 25.48 16.84 10.89
C ALA A 215 25.49 18.15 11.71
N LYS A 216 25.15 19.29 11.11
CA LYS A 216 25.14 20.57 11.83
C LYS A 216 23.96 20.59 12.81
N ASP A 217 24.28 20.82 14.10
CA ASP A 217 23.30 21.00 15.19
C ASP A 217 22.27 19.87 15.35
N TRP A 218 22.55 18.68 14.81
CA TRP A 218 21.59 17.58 14.71
C TRP A 218 20.97 17.19 16.08
N LYS A 219 21.76 17.24 17.16
CA LYS A 219 21.30 16.91 18.52
C LYS A 219 20.16 17.81 19.02
N ALA A 220 20.00 19.00 18.45
CA ALA A 220 18.92 19.92 18.79
C ALA A 220 17.56 19.42 18.29
N HIS A 221 17.52 18.62 17.23
CA HIS A 221 16.29 18.11 16.62
C HIS A 221 15.90 16.73 17.15
N SER A 222 14.66 16.34 16.88
CA SER A 222 14.14 15.01 17.22
C SER A 222 13.99 14.15 15.97
N TYR A 223 14.21 12.85 16.13
CA TYR A 223 14.19 11.88 15.04
C TYR A 223 13.47 10.62 15.50
N VAL A 224 12.67 10.01 14.63
CA VAL A 224 11.99 8.74 14.91
C VAL A 224 12.01 7.83 13.70
N THR A 225 12.23 6.53 13.91
CA THR A 225 12.08 5.51 12.87
C THR A 225 10.73 4.83 13.00
N LEU A 226 10.16 4.39 11.88
CA LEU A 226 8.90 3.66 11.87
C LEU A 226 9.11 2.13 11.87
N ASP A 227 10.35 1.69 11.66
CA ASP A 227 10.78 0.29 11.50
C ASP A 227 9.91 -0.43 10.45
N GLY A 228 9.68 0.27 9.34
CA GLY A 228 8.67 0.00 8.32
C GLY A 228 7.92 1.29 7.96
N VAL A 229 6.63 1.19 7.67
CA VAL A 229 5.83 2.36 7.25
C VAL A 229 4.70 2.73 8.22
N SER A 230 4.66 2.13 9.40
CA SER A 230 3.55 2.32 10.33
C SER A 230 3.64 3.62 11.13
N GLU A 231 2.52 4.28 11.37
CA GLU A 231 2.40 5.60 12.00
C GLU A 231 2.63 5.60 13.52
N HIS A 232 2.61 4.43 14.17
CA HIS A 232 2.55 4.31 15.64
C HIS A 232 3.60 5.13 16.37
N ALA A 233 4.86 5.01 15.95
CA ALA A 233 5.98 5.69 16.60
C ALA A 233 5.93 7.21 16.42
N MET A 234 5.65 7.68 15.21
CA MET A 234 5.48 9.11 14.92
C MET A 234 4.36 9.70 15.79
N LEU A 235 3.19 9.04 15.82
CA LEU A 235 2.06 9.53 16.62
C LEU A 235 2.38 9.53 18.11
N ARG A 236 3.11 8.52 18.61
CA ARG A 236 3.52 8.49 20.02
C ARG A 236 4.49 9.63 20.35
N GLN A 237 5.46 9.91 19.48
CA GLN A 237 6.37 11.03 19.66
C GLN A 237 5.64 12.37 19.70
N LEU A 238 4.65 12.56 18.81
CA LEU A 238 3.82 13.77 18.79
C LEU A 238 2.93 13.91 20.03
N GLU A 239 2.41 12.80 20.55
CA GLU A 239 1.62 12.80 21.80
C GLU A 239 2.48 13.17 23.01
N LEU A 240 3.68 12.60 23.10
CA LEU A 240 4.63 12.84 24.20
C LEU A 240 5.27 14.23 24.13
N ASN A 241 5.32 14.85 22.96
CA ASN A 241 6.00 16.11 22.71
C ASN A 241 5.06 17.13 22.02
N PRO A 242 4.11 17.73 22.76
CA PRO A 242 3.19 18.73 22.20
C PRO A 242 3.87 19.98 21.63
N GLN A 243 5.15 20.18 21.92
CA GLN A 243 5.93 21.28 21.36
C GLN A 243 6.27 21.09 19.88
N PHE A 244 6.17 19.88 19.32
CA PHE A 244 6.48 19.65 17.91
C PHE A 244 5.48 20.38 17.02
N LYS A 245 6.01 21.19 16.10
CA LYS A 245 5.24 21.96 15.12
C LYS A 245 5.67 21.62 13.71
N ASN A 246 6.97 21.42 13.52
CA ASN A 246 7.59 21.14 12.23
C ASN A 246 7.81 19.64 12.10
N ILE A 247 7.12 19.00 11.15
CA ILE A 247 7.28 17.56 10.88
C ILE A 247 7.84 17.37 9.48
N ALA A 248 8.99 16.70 9.37
CA ALA A 248 9.61 16.34 8.12
C ALA A 248 9.51 14.82 7.89
N LEU A 249 8.72 14.41 6.90
CA LEU A 249 8.63 13.02 6.45
C LEU A 249 9.82 12.73 5.52
N CYS A 250 10.66 11.78 5.91
CA CYS A 250 11.93 11.45 5.29
C CYS A 250 11.98 9.95 4.92
N LEU A 251 10.91 9.43 4.32
CA LEU A 251 10.78 8.02 3.95
C LEU A 251 11.52 7.70 2.64
N ASP A 252 11.64 6.42 2.32
CA ASP A 252 12.32 5.90 1.14
C ASP A 252 11.68 6.41 -0.16
N HIS A 253 12.51 6.57 -1.19
CA HIS A 253 12.09 6.97 -2.54
C HIS A 253 11.78 5.73 -3.40
N ASP A 254 10.76 5.00 -2.94
CA ASP A 254 10.16 3.89 -3.67
C ASP A 254 8.62 3.91 -3.56
N GLU A 255 7.95 2.98 -4.23
CA GLU A 255 6.49 2.88 -4.25
C GLU A 255 5.89 2.84 -2.82
N VAL A 256 6.47 2.05 -1.93
CA VAL A 256 5.96 1.85 -0.56
C VAL A 256 6.19 3.09 0.30
N GLY A 257 7.35 3.74 0.18
CA GLY A 257 7.70 4.98 0.87
C GLY A 257 6.88 6.18 0.39
N ILE A 258 6.61 6.29 -0.91
CA ILE A 258 5.75 7.33 -1.50
C ILE A 258 4.31 7.22 -0.99
N GLU A 259 3.72 6.01 -1.03
CA GLU A 259 2.38 5.78 -0.46
C GLU A 259 2.33 6.12 1.03
N ALA A 260 3.33 5.66 1.79
CA ALA A 260 3.39 5.91 3.23
C ALA A 260 3.48 7.41 3.52
N THR A 261 4.28 8.15 2.77
CA THR A 261 4.41 9.60 2.89
C THR A 261 3.06 10.30 2.70
N GLY A 262 2.32 9.95 1.65
CA GLY A 262 0.97 10.48 1.40
C GLY A 262 0.02 10.21 2.58
N ARG A 263 -0.05 8.97 3.03
CA ARG A 263 -0.91 8.56 4.16
C ARG A 263 -0.55 9.26 5.47
N LEU A 264 0.74 9.33 5.81
CA LEU A 264 1.18 9.99 7.05
C LEU A 264 0.90 11.49 7.00
N LYS A 265 1.05 12.13 5.83
CA LYS A 265 0.69 13.54 5.64
C LYS A 265 -0.80 13.78 5.87
N ASP A 266 -1.68 12.91 5.38
CA ASP A 266 -3.12 13.01 5.61
C ASP A 266 -3.47 12.82 7.10
N ILE A 267 -2.84 11.86 7.78
CA ILE A 267 -3.01 11.65 9.23
C ILE A 267 -2.59 12.90 10.02
N LEU A 268 -1.44 13.49 9.68
CA LEU A 268 -0.93 14.70 10.35
C LEU A 268 -1.86 15.89 10.12
N THR A 269 -2.30 16.09 8.88
CA THR A 269 -3.25 17.16 8.51
C THR A 269 -4.57 17.00 9.27
N GLY A 270 -5.11 15.76 9.33
CA GLY A 270 -6.32 15.44 10.09
C GLY A 270 -6.19 15.65 11.60
N LYS A 271 -4.96 15.63 12.14
CA LYS A 271 -4.63 15.97 13.53
C LYS A 271 -4.32 17.46 13.76
N GLY A 272 -4.43 18.29 12.72
CA GLY A 272 -4.24 19.74 12.81
C GLY A 272 -2.80 20.22 12.62
N TYR A 273 -1.87 19.36 12.22
CA TYR A 273 -0.51 19.78 11.88
C TYR A 273 -0.47 20.43 10.50
N THR A 274 -0.08 21.70 10.43
CA THR A 274 -0.03 22.47 9.18
C THR A 274 1.37 22.58 8.58
N MET A 275 2.42 22.47 9.41
CA MET A 275 3.83 22.55 8.98
C MET A 275 4.42 21.16 8.76
N VAL A 276 3.90 20.47 7.74
CA VAL A 276 4.37 19.14 7.32
C VAL A 276 5.13 19.26 5.99
N SER A 277 6.42 18.98 6.02
CA SER A 277 7.28 18.93 4.83
C SER A 277 7.64 17.50 4.47
N VAL A 278 7.88 17.25 3.18
CA VAL A 278 8.45 15.99 2.69
C VAL A 278 9.86 16.27 2.23
N MET A 279 10.83 15.51 2.74
CA MET A 279 12.20 15.50 2.26
C MET A 279 12.45 14.12 1.66
N GLN A 280 12.80 14.07 0.39
CA GLN A 280 12.97 12.81 -0.32
C GLN A 280 14.46 12.61 -0.66
N PRO A 281 15.02 11.41 -0.48
CA PRO A 281 16.37 11.11 -0.93
C PRO A 281 16.47 11.15 -2.47
N GLN A 282 17.66 11.42 -2.99
CA GLN A 282 17.93 11.45 -4.44
C GLN A 282 17.94 10.03 -5.03
N HIS A 283 18.38 9.07 -4.24
CA HIS A 283 18.43 7.64 -4.55
C HIS A 283 17.36 6.90 -3.76
N LYS A 284 17.37 5.56 -3.81
CA LYS A 284 16.36 4.71 -3.16
C LYS A 284 16.08 5.11 -1.70
N ASP A 285 17.13 5.33 -0.90
CA ASP A 285 17.02 5.70 0.51
C ASP A 285 18.16 6.66 0.92
N TRP A 286 18.12 7.19 2.14
CA TRP A 286 19.14 8.12 2.62
C TRP A 286 20.52 7.48 2.77
N ASN A 287 20.60 6.17 2.94
CA ASN A 287 21.89 5.47 2.97
C ASN A 287 22.51 5.36 1.59
N GLU A 288 21.71 5.17 0.54
CA GLU A 288 22.16 5.21 -0.84
C GLU A 288 22.66 6.60 -1.25
N ASP A 289 22.02 7.69 -0.77
CA ASP A 289 22.55 9.05 -0.94
C ASP A 289 23.93 9.23 -0.29
N LEU A 290 24.09 8.68 0.91
CA LEU A 290 25.36 8.73 1.63
C LEU A 290 26.44 7.91 0.93
N LYS A 291 26.11 6.70 0.47
CA LYS A 291 26.99 5.86 -0.36
C LYS A 291 27.44 6.58 -1.63
N ALA A 292 26.52 7.27 -2.32
CA ALA A 292 26.83 8.04 -3.52
C ALA A 292 27.87 9.14 -3.24
N ARG A 293 27.77 9.86 -2.11
CA ARG A 293 28.79 10.85 -1.69
C ARG A 293 30.18 10.25 -1.45
N HIS A 294 30.24 8.95 -1.17
CA HIS A 294 31.49 8.19 -0.99
C HIS A 294 31.94 7.43 -2.25
N GLY A 295 31.34 7.71 -3.41
CA GLY A 295 31.74 7.14 -4.70
C GLY A 295 31.27 5.70 -4.92
N ILE A 296 30.33 5.20 -4.10
CA ILE A 296 29.70 3.91 -4.31
C ILE A 296 28.49 4.09 -5.23
N THR A 297 28.35 3.23 -6.24
CA THR A 297 27.18 3.23 -7.12
C THR A 297 25.91 2.99 -6.30
N PRO A 298 25.00 3.98 -6.22
CA PRO A 298 23.80 3.88 -5.41
C PRO A 298 22.69 3.12 -6.15
N ILE A 299 21.74 2.58 -5.40
CA ILE A 299 20.51 2.04 -5.98
C ILE A 299 19.61 3.23 -6.38
N PRO A 300 19.18 3.34 -7.66
CA PRO A 300 18.36 4.46 -8.10
C PRO A 300 17.00 4.48 -7.41
N ALA A 301 16.45 5.68 -7.23
CA ALA A 301 15.08 5.89 -6.80
C ALA A 301 14.07 5.26 -7.78
N ARG A 302 12.88 4.92 -7.28
CA ARG A 302 11.77 4.42 -8.09
C ARG A 302 10.51 5.21 -7.80
N GLU A 303 10.00 5.88 -8.83
CA GLU A 303 8.70 6.56 -8.76
C GLU A 303 7.55 5.56 -8.67
N HIS A 304 6.44 6.00 -8.08
CA HIS A 304 5.23 5.17 -7.96
C HIS A 304 4.64 4.90 -9.37
N PRO A 305 4.47 3.64 -9.81
CA PRO A 305 4.06 3.32 -11.18
C PRO A 305 2.76 4.02 -11.62
N ARG A 306 1.76 4.04 -10.74
CA ARG A 306 0.49 4.73 -11.00
C ARG A 306 0.63 6.26 -11.08
N LEU A 307 1.54 6.88 -10.33
CA LEU A 307 1.79 8.33 -10.45
C LEU A 307 2.49 8.67 -11.77
N VAL A 308 3.33 7.78 -12.29
CA VAL A 308 3.97 7.93 -13.61
C VAL A 308 2.94 7.74 -14.74
N LEU A 309 2.00 6.81 -14.58
CA LEU A 309 0.99 6.49 -15.59
C LEU A 309 -0.17 7.51 -15.62
N LEU A 310 -0.57 8.06 -14.47
CA LEU A 310 -1.73 8.94 -14.36
C LEU A 310 -1.71 10.14 -15.34
N PRO A 311 -0.60 10.87 -15.54
CA PRO A 311 -0.54 11.93 -16.54
C PRO A 311 -0.82 11.44 -17.96
N GLN A 312 -0.38 10.23 -18.32
CA GLN A 312 -0.59 9.64 -19.64
C GLN A 312 -2.07 9.31 -19.83
N VAL A 313 -2.70 8.66 -18.84
CA VAL A 313 -4.15 8.38 -18.85
C VAL A 313 -4.97 9.67 -18.95
N CYS A 314 -4.55 10.73 -18.26
CA CYS A 314 -5.24 12.02 -18.31
C CYS A 314 -5.05 12.77 -19.63
N ALA A 315 -3.94 12.53 -20.36
CA ALA A 315 -3.61 13.27 -21.58
C ALA A 315 -4.57 12.98 -22.75
N GLU A 316 -5.25 11.84 -22.70
CA GLU A 316 -6.22 11.43 -23.72
C GLU A 316 -7.63 12.03 -23.49
N LEU A 317 -7.92 12.47 -22.25
CA LEU A 317 -9.24 12.96 -21.86
C LEU A 317 -9.71 14.23 -22.60
N PRO A 318 -8.86 15.24 -22.91
CA PRO A 318 -9.31 16.46 -23.59
C PRO A 318 -10.00 16.22 -24.93
N GLU A 319 -9.42 15.37 -25.79
CA GLU A 319 -9.97 15.10 -27.12
C GLU A 319 -11.27 14.29 -27.03
N LEU A 320 -11.32 13.29 -26.14
CA LEU A 320 -12.55 12.53 -25.88
C LEU A 320 -13.66 13.43 -25.34
N CYS A 321 -13.36 14.32 -24.39
CA CYS A 321 -14.33 15.27 -23.87
C CYS A 321 -14.87 16.21 -24.95
N LYS A 322 -14.00 16.66 -25.86
CA LYS A 322 -14.39 17.49 -27.00
C LYS A 322 -15.32 16.74 -27.94
N ALA A 323 -15.02 15.48 -28.26
CA ALA A 323 -15.90 14.63 -29.06
C ALA A 323 -17.27 14.44 -28.38
N LEU A 324 -17.29 14.16 -27.08
CA LEU A 324 -18.51 13.95 -26.29
C LEU A 324 -19.32 15.24 -26.08
N SER A 325 -18.71 16.42 -26.15
CA SER A 325 -19.43 17.69 -26.00
C SER A 325 -20.48 17.94 -27.09
N GLY A 326 -20.37 17.26 -28.23
CA GLY A 326 -21.39 17.26 -29.29
C GLY A 326 -22.47 16.19 -29.14
N HIS A 327 -22.35 15.29 -28.15
CA HIS A 327 -23.32 14.24 -27.90
C HIS A 327 -24.62 14.81 -27.32
N LYS A 328 -25.77 14.34 -27.82
CA LYS A 328 -27.09 14.87 -27.41
C LYS A 328 -27.41 14.61 -25.94
N ASP A 329 -27.01 13.44 -25.45
CA ASP A 329 -27.22 13.02 -24.07
C ASP A 329 -25.98 12.26 -23.58
N ILE A 330 -25.08 12.98 -22.92
CA ILE A 330 -23.86 12.39 -22.36
C ILE A 330 -24.20 11.45 -21.20
N GLN A 331 -25.31 11.69 -20.48
CA GLN A 331 -25.69 10.86 -19.34
C GLN A 331 -26.18 9.49 -19.80
N ALA A 332 -27.06 9.44 -20.80
CA ALA A 332 -27.48 8.17 -21.40
C ALA A 332 -26.28 7.38 -21.92
N PHE A 333 -25.34 8.05 -22.58
CA PHE A 333 -24.08 7.45 -23.05
C PHE A 333 -23.24 6.86 -21.89
N LEU A 334 -23.12 7.55 -20.76
CA LEU A 334 -22.43 7.01 -19.58
C LEU A 334 -23.12 5.73 -19.05
N GLY A 335 -24.45 5.69 -19.08
CA GLY A 335 -25.24 4.50 -18.73
C GLY A 335 -24.94 3.33 -19.65
N GLU A 336 -24.94 3.55 -20.97
CA GLU A 336 -24.60 2.53 -21.97
C GLU A 336 -23.16 2.00 -21.79
N CYS A 337 -22.19 2.90 -21.56
CA CYS A 337 -20.82 2.50 -21.23
C CYS A 337 -20.76 1.62 -19.98
N ALA A 338 -21.50 1.99 -18.93
CA ALA A 338 -21.54 1.24 -17.68
C ALA A 338 -22.13 -0.17 -17.87
N GLU A 339 -23.20 -0.31 -18.65
CA GLU A 339 -23.80 -1.60 -18.99
C GLU A 339 -22.83 -2.51 -19.74
N VAL A 340 -22.04 -1.96 -20.68
CA VAL A 340 -20.99 -2.69 -21.39
C VAL A 340 -19.85 -3.08 -20.45
N LEU A 341 -19.47 -2.19 -19.54
CA LEU A 341 -18.32 -2.36 -18.65
C LEU A 341 -18.58 -3.37 -17.52
N GLU A 342 -19.81 -3.43 -17.00
CA GLU A 342 -20.18 -4.28 -15.87
C GLU A 342 -19.78 -5.76 -16.03
N PRO A 343 -20.15 -6.48 -17.11
CA PRO A 343 -19.72 -7.87 -17.27
C PRO A 343 -18.22 -8.01 -17.46
N LEU A 344 -17.56 -7.01 -18.08
CA LEU A 344 -16.13 -7.06 -18.37
C LEU A 344 -15.28 -6.96 -17.10
N LEU A 345 -15.70 -6.15 -16.11
CA LEU A 345 -14.95 -5.98 -14.87
C LEU A 345 -15.24 -7.05 -13.79
N ASN A 346 -16.23 -7.92 -14.01
CA ASN A 346 -16.60 -8.95 -13.04
C ASN A 346 -15.62 -10.13 -12.98
N SER A 347 -14.80 -10.34 -14.02
CA SER A 347 -13.76 -11.36 -14.08
C SER A 347 -12.46 -10.76 -14.59
N ALA A 348 -11.36 -11.05 -13.91
CA ALA A 348 -10.04 -10.60 -14.37
C ALA A 348 -9.68 -11.21 -15.73
N LYS A 349 -10.10 -12.46 -15.98
CA LYS A 349 -9.90 -13.14 -17.26
C LYS A 349 -10.66 -12.44 -18.40
N ILE A 350 -11.95 -12.15 -18.22
CA ILE A 350 -12.77 -11.48 -19.26
C ILE A 350 -12.22 -10.08 -19.55
N ALA A 351 -11.85 -9.33 -18.51
CA ALA A 351 -11.27 -8.01 -18.66
C ALA A 351 -9.97 -8.04 -19.49
N MET A 352 -9.16 -9.08 -19.31
CA MET A 352 -7.90 -9.23 -20.05
C MET A 352 -8.14 -9.57 -21.52
N GLU A 353 -9.07 -10.49 -21.81
CA GLU A 353 -9.47 -10.84 -23.18
C GLU A 353 -10.04 -9.64 -23.95
N ASN A 354 -10.59 -8.66 -23.24
CA ASN A 354 -11.21 -7.46 -23.79
C ASN A 354 -10.52 -6.17 -23.32
N ALA A 355 -9.21 -6.22 -23.06
CA ALA A 355 -8.48 -5.14 -22.39
C ALA A 355 -8.65 -3.78 -23.07
N GLU A 356 -8.53 -3.71 -24.40
CA GLU A 356 -8.69 -2.45 -25.13
C GLU A 356 -10.10 -1.88 -25.04
N ALA A 357 -11.14 -2.71 -25.18
CA ALA A 357 -12.53 -2.27 -25.01
C ALA A 357 -12.81 -1.77 -23.59
N VAL A 358 -12.26 -2.44 -22.56
CA VAL A 358 -12.35 -1.99 -21.17
C VAL A 358 -11.68 -0.63 -20.99
N LYS A 359 -10.47 -0.47 -21.55
CA LYS A 359 -9.70 0.78 -21.47
C LYS A 359 -10.43 1.95 -22.13
N GLU A 360 -10.92 1.75 -23.36
CA GLU A 360 -11.69 2.75 -24.10
C GLU A 360 -12.98 3.14 -23.36
N CYS A 361 -13.72 2.15 -22.85
CA CYS A 361 -14.95 2.41 -22.10
C CYS A 361 -14.68 3.25 -20.84
N LEU A 362 -13.66 2.89 -20.05
CA LEU A 362 -13.24 3.65 -18.86
C LEU A 362 -12.82 5.08 -19.21
N GLN A 363 -12.12 5.29 -20.32
CA GLN A 363 -11.72 6.62 -20.78
C GLN A 363 -12.92 7.47 -21.24
N CYS A 364 -13.85 6.87 -21.98
CA CYS A 364 -15.11 7.50 -22.36
C CYS A 364 -15.95 7.90 -21.15
N MET A 365 -16.02 7.04 -20.13
CA MET A 365 -16.71 7.35 -18.88
C MET A 365 -16.06 8.50 -18.11
N ALA A 366 -14.73 8.49 -17.99
CA ALA A 366 -14.00 9.59 -17.36
C ALA A 366 -14.20 10.91 -18.12
N ALA A 367 -14.09 10.88 -19.44
CA ALA A 367 -14.28 12.06 -20.29
C ALA A 367 -15.72 12.59 -20.25
N GLY A 368 -16.73 11.72 -20.34
CA GLY A 368 -18.14 12.10 -20.24
C GLY A 368 -18.47 12.73 -18.89
N SER A 369 -17.91 12.18 -17.81
CA SER A 369 -18.05 12.74 -16.46
C SER A 369 -17.45 14.15 -16.35
N LEU A 370 -16.25 14.37 -16.91
CA LEU A 370 -15.63 15.70 -16.96
C LEU A 370 -16.42 16.68 -17.85
N ALA A 371 -16.98 16.22 -18.98
CA ALA A 371 -17.82 17.05 -19.84
C ALA A 371 -19.10 17.52 -19.12
N LEU A 372 -19.77 16.62 -18.38
CA LEU A 372 -20.92 16.94 -17.55
C LEU A 372 -20.55 17.91 -16.40
N LEU A 373 -19.37 17.73 -15.80
CA LEU A 373 -18.85 18.65 -14.80
C LEU A 373 -18.63 20.07 -15.36
N ILE A 374 -18.06 20.19 -16.57
CA ILE A 374 -17.92 21.50 -17.25
C ILE A 374 -19.30 22.13 -17.48
N HIS A 375 -20.28 21.35 -17.91
CA HIS A 375 -21.64 21.84 -18.11
C HIS A 375 -22.26 22.36 -16.80
N GLN A 376 -22.13 21.61 -15.71
CA GLN A 376 -22.59 22.03 -14.38
C GLN A 376 -21.90 23.31 -13.90
N CYS A 377 -20.59 23.41 -14.05
CA CYS A 377 -19.82 24.60 -13.70
C CYS A 377 -20.29 25.85 -14.48
N ARG A 378 -20.62 25.71 -15.78
CA ARG A 378 -21.20 26.78 -16.59
C ARG A 378 -22.59 27.19 -16.09
N GLN A 379 -23.45 26.23 -15.75
CA GLN A 379 -24.78 26.51 -15.18
C GLN A 379 -24.75 27.19 -13.80
N MET A 380 -23.62 27.09 -13.09
CA MET A 380 -23.39 27.78 -11.82
C MET A 380 -22.65 29.12 -12.00
N GLU A 381 -22.49 29.60 -13.24
CA GLU A 381 -21.74 30.83 -13.57
C GLU A 381 -20.27 30.81 -13.09
N ARG A 382 -19.69 29.61 -12.95
CA ARG A 382 -18.31 29.38 -12.54
C ARG A 382 -17.59 28.52 -13.57
N PRO A 383 -17.35 29.04 -14.80
CA PRO A 383 -16.74 28.25 -15.86
C PRO A 383 -15.34 27.77 -15.44
N VAL A 384 -15.03 26.53 -15.79
CA VAL A 384 -13.72 25.90 -15.59
C VAL A 384 -13.21 25.38 -16.92
N THR A 385 -11.89 25.37 -17.11
CA THR A 385 -11.26 24.79 -18.30
C THR A 385 -10.99 23.31 -18.11
N MET A 386 -10.78 22.58 -19.22
CA MET A 386 -10.43 21.17 -19.17
C MET A 386 -9.10 20.95 -18.44
N GLU A 387 -8.12 21.82 -18.68
CA GLU A 387 -6.80 21.75 -18.06
C GLU A 387 -6.90 21.94 -16.54
N GLN A 388 -7.78 22.82 -16.07
CA GLN A 388 -8.04 23.01 -14.65
C GLN A 388 -8.66 21.75 -14.02
N LEU A 389 -9.60 21.10 -14.71
CA LEU A 389 -10.22 19.87 -14.23
C LEU A 389 -9.26 18.68 -14.25
N ILE A 390 -8.42 18.53 -15.28
CA ILE A 390 -7.39 17.48 -15.33
C ILE A 390 -6.38 17.68 -14.20
N ARG A 391 -5.91 18.91 -13.97
CA ARG A 391 -5.04 19.21 -12.82
C ARG A 391 -5.73 18.87 -11.51
N LYS A 392 -7.02 19.18 -11.37
CA LYS A 392 -7.81 18.84 -10.18
C LYS A 392 -7.94 17.33 -9.99
N LEU A 393 -8.21 16.59 -11.06
CA LEU A 393 -8.29 15.12 -11.08
C LEU A 393 -6.96 14.52 -10.63
N GLN A 394 -5.85 14.93 -11.25
CA GLN A 394 -4.50 14.47 -10.92
C GLN A 394 -4.13 14.78 -9.46
N ASN A 395 -4.40 16.01 -9.00
CA ASN A 395 -4.14 16.43 -7.62
C ASN A 395 -5.07 15.75 -6.59
N SER A 396 -6.17 15.15 -7.03
CA SER A 396 -7.09 14.40 -6.16
C SER A 396 -6.70 12.94 -6.04
N TYR A 397 -5.82 12.43 -6.91
CA TYR A 397 -5.35 11.06 -6.83
C TYR A 397 -4.46 10.85 -5.60
N ARG A 398 -4.73 9.77 -4.87
CA ARG A 398 -4.03 9.37 -3.64
C ARG A 398 -3.65 7.90 -3.78
N PRO A 399 -2.37 7.57 -4.09
CA PRO A 399 -1.96 6.18 -4.30
C PRO A 399 -2.25 5.28 -3.10
N HIS A 400 -2.08 5.80 -1.88
CA HIS A 400 -2.33 5.04 -0.65
C HIS A 400 -3.79 4.69 -0.36
N GLU A 401 -4.73 5.32 -1.08
CA GLU A 401 -6.17 5.05 -1.04
C GLU A 401 -6.64 4.18 -2.22
N ASP A 402 -5.83 4.04 -3.28
CA ASP A 402 -6.14 3.24 -4.47
C ASP A 402 -5.83 1.76 -4.20
N ARG A 403 -6.67 1.13 -3.39
CA ARG A 403 -6.57 -0.28 -3.01
C ARG A 403 -7.72 -1.09 -3.59
N GLY A 404 -7.59 -2.40 -3.49
CA GLY A 404 -8.56 -3.36 -3.95
C GLY A 404 -8.25 -3.86 -5.36
N TRP A 405 -9.18 -4.65 -5.87
CA TRP A 405 -9.01 -5.38 -7.13
C TRP A 405 -9.95 -4.83 -8.20
N LEU A 406 -9.97 -5.49 -9.36
CA LEU A 406 -10.83 -5.08 -10.47
C LEU A 406 -12.30 -4.97 -10.04
N ARG A 407 -12.79 -5.96 -9.28
CA ARG A 407 -14.17 -5.98 -8.76
C ARG A 407 -14.48 -4.83 -7.80
N THR A 408 -13.53 -4.47 -6.93
CA THR A 408 -13.69 -3.32 -6.02
C THR A 408 -13.85 -2.04 -6.82
N ARG A 409 -13.03 -1.86 -7.86
CA ARG A 409 -13.13 -0.69 -8.74
C ARG A 409 -14.43 -0.67 -9.55
N ALA A 410 -14.90 -1.84 -10.00
CA ALA A 410 -16.21 -1.97 -10.63
C ALA A 410 -17.34 -1.55 -9.68
N GLU A 411 -17.25 -1.94 -8.40
CA GLU A 411 -18.20 -1.55 -7.36
C GLU A 411 -18.19 -0.05 -7.09
N ASP A 412 -17.00 0.56 -7.00
CA ASP A 412 -16.85 2.00 -6.80
C ASP A 412 -17.46 2.79 -7.96
N ILE A 413 -17.17 2.40 -9.21
CA ILE A 413 -17.77 3.01 -10.41
C ILE A 413 -19.30 2.86 -10.40
N ARG A 414 -19.83 1.67 -10.07
CA ARG A 414 -21.28 1.43 -10.01
C ARG A 414 -21.95 2.28 -8.93
N ARG A 415 -21.31 2.39 -7.75
CA ARG A 415 -21.82 3.23 -6.65
C ARG A 415 -21.83 4.70 -7.05
N ASP A 416 -20.82 5.15 -7.75
CA ASP A 416 -20.74 6.53 -8.25
C ASP A 416 -21.85 6.86 -9.24
N LEU A 417 -22.13 5.97 -10.19
CA LEU A 417 -23.25 6.12 -11.11
C LEU A 417 -24.59 6.14 -10.37
N ALA A 418 -24.81 5.21 -9.45
CA ALA A 418 -26.04 5.16 -8.66
C ALA A 418 -26.23 6.41 -7.78
N ASP A 419 -25.14 6.96 -7.22
CA ASP A 419 -25.16 8.21 -6.46
C ASP A 419 -25.47 9.42 -7.35
N ILE A 420 -24.94 9.45 -8.58
CA ILE A 420 -25.23 10.50 -9.58
C ILE A 420 -26.70 10.44 -9.99
N ASP A 421 -27.21 9.26 -10.35
CA ASP A 421 -28.61 9.08 -10.76
C ASP A 421 -29.57 9.46 -9.63
N ARG A 422 -29.26 9.08 -8.39
CA ARG A 422 -30.05 9.48 -7.23
C ARG A 422 -30.11 11.00 -7.05
N GLN A 423 -28.98 11.69 -7.20
CA GLN A 423 -28.91 13.16 -7.14
C GLN A 423 -29.64 13.82 -8.30
N MET A 424 -29.68 13.18 -9.47
CA MET A 424 -30.36 13.74 -10.62
C MET A 424 -31.88 13.54 -10.57
N CYS A 425 -32.34 12.40 -10.07
CA CYS A 425 -33.75 12.06 -9.91
C CYS A 425 -34.39 12.66 -8.64
N SER A 426 -33.63 13.38 -7.81
CA SER A 426 -34.18 14.02 -6.61
C SER A 426 -35.24 15.07 -7.00
N ALA A 427 -36.46 14.91 -6.48
CA ALA A 427 -37.54 15.84 -6.71
C ALA A 427 -37.26 17.21 -6.04
N GLY A 428 -37.61 18.30 -6.72
CA GLY A 428 -37.49 19.67 -6.19
C GLY A 428 -36.57 20.58 -6.99
N ILE A 429 -36.44 21.84 -6.53
CA ILE A 429 -35.52 22.82 -7.11
C ILE A 429 -34.11 22.49 -6.63
N ARG A 430 -33.18 22.28 -7.57
CA ARG A 430 -31.78 22.02 -7.24
C ARG A 430 -31.11 23.29 -6.72
N SER A 431 -30.61 23.24 -5.49
CA SER A 431 -29.83 24.32 -4.90
C SER A 431 -28.42 24.40 -5.49
N VAL A 432 -27.70 25.48 -5.18
CA VAL A 432 -26.27 25.60 -5.54
C VAL A 432 -25.45 24.50 -4.88
N ASP A 433 -25.77 24.12 -3.64
CA ASP A 433 -25.09 23.05 -2.92
C ASP A 433 -25.33 21.68 -3.58
N ASP A 434 -26.53 21.43 -4.08
CA ASP A 434 -26.83 20.19 -4.82
C ASP A 434 -26.02 20.10 -6.11
N LYS A 435 -25.90 21.21 -6.85
CA LYS A 435 -25.05 21.27 -8.06
C LYS A 435 -23.57 21.07 -7.75
N GLN A 436 -23.09 21.57 -6.60
CA GLN A 436 -21.72 21.36 -6.16
C GLN A 436 -21.46 19.90 -5.76
N ARG A 437 -22.39 19.25 -5.05
CA ARG A 437 -22.29 17.82 -4.72
C ARG A 437 -22.26 16.96 -5.98
N LEU A 438 -23.13 17.24 -6.94
CA LEU A 438 -23.15 16.54 -8.22
C LEU A 438 -21.84 16.76 -9.00
N SER A 439 -21.28 17.96 -8.94
CA SER A 439 -19.96 18.27 -9.52
C SER A 439 -18.83 17.45 -8.87
N CYS A 440 -18.87 17.26 -7.55
CA CYS A 440 -17.94 16.38 -6.84
C CYS A 440 -18.12 14.91 -7.24
N SER A 441 -19.36 14.44 -7.41
CA SER A 441 -19.65 13.07 -7.87
C SER A 441 -19.11 12.80 -9.28
N TYR A 442 -19.24 13.73 -10.22
CA TYR A 442 -18.64 13.58 -11.55
C TYR A 442 -17.11 13.52 -11.51
N LEU A 443 -16.47 14.34 -10.67
CA LEU A 443 -15.02 14.28 -10.51
C LEU A 443 -14.57 12.95 -9.88
N ARG A 444 -15.35 12.42 -8.92
CA ARG A 444 -15.09 11.14 -8.27
C ARG A 444 -15.22 9.98 -9.27
N LEU A 445 -16.30 9.95 -10.05
CA LEU A 445 -16.50 8.95 -11.10
C LEU A 445 -15.36 8.98 -12.13
N ALA A 446 -14.95 10.18 -12.57
CA ALA A 446 -13.81 10.32 -13.48
C ALA A 446 -12.50 9.77 -12.88
N LEU A 447 -12.29 9.98 -11.58
CA LEU A 447 -11.11 9.50 -10.87
C LEU A 447 -11.14 7.97 -10.73
N ASP A 448 -12.29 7.38 -10.39
CA ASP A 448 -12.42 5.93 -10.22
C ASP A 448 -12.33 5.19 -11.57
N CYS A 449 -12.82 5.80 -12.66
CA CYS A 449 -12.55 5.32 -14.02
C CYS A 449 -11.04 5.37 -14.35
N ALA A 450 -10.35 6.45 -14.00
CA ALA A 450 -8.90 6.56 -14.21
C ALA A 450 -8.11 5.54 -13.39
N LYS A 451 -8.50 5.28 -12.13
CA LYS A 451 -7.93 4.21 -11.29
C LYS A 451 -8.10 2.83 -11.91
N ALA A 452 -9.31 2.51 -12.38
CA ALA A 452 -9.58 1.25 -13.07
C ALA A 452 -8.76 1.11 -14.35
N ARG A 453 -8.63 2.19 -15.13
CA ARG A 453 -7.82 2.21 -16.36
C ARG A 453 -6.34 1.93 -16.08
N MET A 454 -5.78 2.54 -15.03
CA MET A 454 -4.40 2.29 -14.59
C MET A 454 -4.21 0.87 -14.08
N PHE A 455 -5.18 0.30 -13.35
CA PHE A 455 -5.13 -1.09 -12.90
C PHE A 455 -5.12 -2.07 -14.08
N VAL A 456 -5.96 -1.85 -15.09
CA VAL A 456 -6.01 -2.68 -16.30
C VAL A 456 -4.67 -2.66 -17.04
N GLU A 457 -3.98 -1.51 -17.06
CA GLU A 457 -2.66 -1.38 -17.70
C GLU A 457 -1.54 -2.06 -16.91
N LEU A 458 -1.45 -1.78 -15.60
CA LEU A 458 -0.28 -2.14 -14.79
C LEU A 458 -0.38 -3.53 -14.17
N GLU A 459 -1.59 -3.96 -13.82
CA GLU A 459 -1.78 -5.05 -12.86
C GLU A 459 -2.48 -6.24 -13.47
N LEU A 460 -3.43 -6.04 -14.36
CA LEU A 460 -4.17 -7.13 -15.00
C LEU A 460 -3.28 -8.17 -15.70
N PRO A 461 -2.18 -7.80 -16.41
CA PRO A 461 -1.28 -8.78 -17.04
C PRO A 461 -0.58 -9.71 -16.04
N SER A 462 -0.48 -9.32 -14.76
CA SER A 462 0.21 -10.09 -13.71
C SER A 462 -0.71 -11.05 -12.93
N LEU A 463 -2.01 -11.08 -13.23
CA LEU A 463 -3.02 -11.83 -12.45
C LEU A 463 -3.29 -13.25 -12.96
N LEU A 464 -2.73 -13.63 -14.11
CA LEU A 464 -2.82 -15.00 -14.63
C LEU A 464 -1.42 -15.60 -14.79
N PRO A 465 -1.26 -16.92 -14.60
CA PRO A 465 0.03 -17.57 -14.81
C PRO A 465 0.49 -17.37 -16.25
N VAL A 466 1.80 -17.15 -16.43
CA VAL A 466 2.46 -17.58 -17.66
C VAL A 466 2.11 -19.06 -17.82
N GLN A 467 1.33 -19.40 -18.85
CA GLN A 467 1.17 -20.80 -19.21
C GLN A 467 2.57 -21.32 -19.53
N GLU A 468 3.12 -22.16 -18.65
CA GLU A 468 4.19 -23.05 -19.05
C GLU A 468 3.63 -23.84 -20.23
N GLN A 469 4.10 -23.51 -21.44
CA GLN A 469 3.97 -24.39 -22.58
C GLN A 469 4.69 -25.67 -22.21
N ASN A 470 3.95 -26.62 -21.64
CA ASN A 470 4.37 -28.01 -21.58
C ASN A 470 4.52 -28.46 -23.03
N ALA A 471 5.76 -28.38 -23.52
CA ALA A 471 6.17 -29.07 -24.73
C ALA A 471 5.91 -30.56 -24.49
N ASN A 472 4.82 -31.04 -25.08
CA ASN A 472 4.54 -32.47 -25.22
C ASN A 472 5.71 -33.12 -25.96
N PHE A 473 6.69 -33.63 -25.21
CA PHE A 473 7.57 -34.68 -25.70
C PHE A 473 6.74 -35.96 -25.76
N ILE A 474 6.07 -36.17 -26.89
CA ILE A 474 5.62 -37.50 -27.28
C ILE A 474 6.90 -38.27 -27.64
N MET A 475 7.39 -39.09 -26.71
CA MET A 475 8.28 -40.20 -27.06
C MET A 475 7.40 -41.31 -27.67
N THR A 476 7.40 -41.39 -28.99
CA THR A 476 7.11 -42.63 -29.70
C THR A 476 8.30 -43.58 -29.54
N MET A 477 8.06 -44.78 -29.00
CA MET A 477 8.78 -45.98 -29.42
C MET A 477 8.05 -46.59 -30.61
#